data_AF-A0A7W0VVF9-F1
#
_entry.id   AF-A0A7W0VVF9-F1
#
_cell.length_a   1.000
_cell.length_b   1.000
_cell.length_c   1.000
_cell.angle_alpha   90.00
_cell.angle_beta   90.00
_cell.angle_gamma   90.00
#
_symmetry.space_group_name_H-M   'P 1'
#
loop_
_entity.id
_entity.type
_entity.pdbx_description
1 polymer ?
#
loop_
_entity_poly.entity_id
_entity_poly.type
_entity_poly.pdbx_seq_one_letter_code
_entity_poly.pdbx_strand_id
1 'polypeptide(L)'
;MSRDATTKLSALIERVEADPTAASGARAEGDALALELEGELALRWRIAVVRALIAAPPDGDAVRELYGELVDRYRDDPVQLAQLKAIGDDIRTREASGELPSAMVARSDRRKKR
;
A
#
# COMPACT_ATOMS: atom_id res chain seq x y z
N MET A 1 -14.12 18.12 14.18
CA MET A 1 -13.82 16.67 14.29
C MET A 1 -12.48 16.28 13.63
N SER A 2 -12.05 16.94 12.56
CA SER A 2 -10.85 16.56 11.78
C SER A 2 -9.48 16.55 12.51
N ARG A 3 -9.20 17.46 13.46
CA ARG A 3 -7.85 17.55 14.07
C ARG A 3 -7.45 16.31 14.88
N ASP A 4 -8.42 15.70 15.57
CA ASP A 4 -8.19 14.48 16.37
C ASP A 4 -7.95 13.26 15.47
N ALA A 5 -8.75 13.12 14.40
CA ALA A 5 -8.57 12.08 13.40
C ALA A 5 -7.18 12.18 12.72
N THR A 6 -6.75 13.39 12.32
CA THR A 6 -5.41 13.62 11.76
C THR A 6 -4.31 13.18 12.72
N THR A 7 -4.39 13.57 13.99
CA THR A 7 -3.40 13.17 15.00
C THR A 7 -3.36 11.67 15.21
N LYS A 8 -4.53 11.01 15.28
CA LYS A 8 -4.63 9.55 15.42
C LYS A 8 -4.02 8.83 14.23
N LEU A 9 -4.36 9.22 13.00
CA LEU A 9 -3.84 8.56 11.82
C LEU A 9 -2.32 8.75 11.71
N SER A 10 -1.80 9.94 12.00
CA SER A 10 -0.34 10.17 12.06
C SER A 10 0.35 9.27 13.09
N ALA A 11 -0.22 9.11 14.29
CA ALA A 11 0.35 8.23 15.31
C ALA A 11 0.33 6.75 14.90
N LEU A 12 -0.73 6.29 14.23
CA LEU A 12 -0.79 4.94 13.67
C LEU A 12 0.26 4.72 12.57
N ILE A 13 0.46 5.71 11.69
CA ILE A 13 1.51 5.68 10.67
C ILE A 13 2.88 5.55 11.32
N GLU A 14 3.22 6.42 12.26
CA GLU A 14 4.51 6.39 12.96
C GLU A 14 4.75 5.05 13.65
N ARG A 15 3.71 4.49 14.28
CA ARG A 15 3.78 3.17 14.92
C ARG A 15 4.07 2.05 13.93
N VAL A 16 3.40 2.03 12.78
CA VAL A 16 3.59 1.00 11.75
C VAL A 16 4.92 1.17 11.02
N GLU A 17 5.37 2.41 10.80
CA GLU A 17 6.68 2.71 10.22
C GLU A 17 7.82 2.25 11.15
N ALA A 18 7.64 2.36 12.47
CA ALA A 18 8.60 1.87 13.47
C ALA A 18 8.54 0.34 13.68
N ASP A 19 7.34 -0.24 13.62
CA ASP A 19 7.09 -1.67 13.78
C ASP A 19 6.05 -2.17 12.76
N PRO A 20 6.50 -2.75 11.64
CA PRO A 20 5.63 -3.35 10.63
C PRO A 20 4.61 -4.36 11.17
N THR A 21 4.93 -5.08 12.25
CA THR A 21 4.03 -6.09 12.81
C THR A 21 2.79 -5.48 13.46
N ALA A 22 2.86 -4.21 13.85
CA ALA A 22 1.73 -3.47 14.40
C ALA A 22 0.61 -3.20 13.37
N ALA A 23 0.90 -3.31 12.07
CA ALA A 23 -0.05 -3.02 11.00
C ALA A 23 -1.33 -3.87 11.10
N SER A 24 -1.21 -5.16 11.42
CA SER A 24 -2.36 -6.07 11.53
C SER A 24 -3.37 -5.59 12.59
N GLY A 25 -2.88 -5.20 13.77
CA GLY A 25 -3.74 -4.70 14.86
C GLY A 25 -4.29 -3.29 14.62
N ALA A 26 -3.58 -2.46 13.86
CA ALA A 26 -3.98 -1.09 13.55
C ALA A 26 -4.82 -0.97 12.26
N ARG A 27 -4.93 -2.04 11.46
CA ARG A 27 -5.44 -1.98 10.08
C ARG A 27 -6.84 -1.39 9.99
N ALA A 28 -7.77 -1.94 10.76
CA ALA A 28 -9.18 -1.54 10.70
C ALA A 28 -9.39 -0.08 11.11
N GLU A 29 -8.73 0.37 12.18
CA GLU A 29 -8.83 1.75 12.66
C GLU A 29 -8.20 2.73 11.67
N GLY A 30 -6.98 2.45 11.22
CA GLY A 30 -6.29 3.33 10.29
C GLY A 30 -6.98 3.41 8.93
N ASP A 31 -7.57 2.31 8.43
CA ASP A 31 -8.34 2.33 7.18
C ASP A 31 -9.61 3.19 7.32
N ALA A 32 -10.30 3.11 8.46
CA ALA A 32 -11.46 3.96 8.74
C ALA A 32 -11.07 5.44 8.79
N LEU A 33 -9.99 5.79 9.47
CA LEU A 33 -9.47 7.16 9.54
C LEU A 33 -8.99 7.66 8.16
N ALA A 34 -8.37 6.79 7.36
CA ALA A 34 -7.91 7.11 6.01
C ALA A 34 -9.06 7.25 5.00
N LEU A 35 -10.23 6.69 5.28
CA LEU A 35 -11.46 6.96 4.53
C LEU A 35 -12.06 8.31 4.93
N GLU A 36 -11.98 8.69 6.21
CA GLU A 36 -12.50 9.98 6.69
C GLU A 36 -11.66 11.17 6.22
N LEU A 37 -10.33 11.07 6.27
CA LEU A 37 -9.43 12.20 6.05
C LEU A 37 -9.04 12.44 4.59
N GLU A 38 -9.06 11.39 3.76
CA GLU A 38 -8.61 11.40 2.37
C GLU A 38 -7.19 12.02 2.17
N GLY A 39 -6.80 12.26 0.91
CA GLY A 39 -5.56 12.96 0.56
C GLY A 39 -4.26 12.28 1.01
N GLU A 40 -3.23 13.12 1.21
CA GLU A 40 -1.84 12.68 1.42
C GLU A 40 -1.65 11.81 2.67
N LEU A 41 -2.30 12.16 3.79
CA LEU A 41 -2.15 11.39 5.03
C LEU A 41 -2.77 10.00 4.89
N ALA A 42 -3.90 9.91 4.21
CA ALA A 42 -4.57 8.67 3.91
C ALA A 42 -3.76 7.79 2.94
N LEU A 43 -3.08 8.40 1.96
CA LEU A 43 -2.11 7.71 1.11
C LEU A 43 -0.92 7.20 1.94
N ARG A 44 -0.32 8.02 2.80
CA ARG A 44 0.83 7.62 3.63
C ARG A 44 0.50 6.43 4.52
N TRP A 45 -0.70 6.39 5.12
CA TRP A 45 -1.18 5.21 5.84
C TRP A 45 -1.21 3.96 4.94
N ARG A 46 -1.83 4.07 3.76
CA ARG A 46 -1.92 2.94 2.82
C ARG A 46 -0.55 2.44 2.36
N ILE A 47 0.40 3.36 2.15
CA ILE A 47 1.80 3.04 1.85
C ILE A 47 2.46 2.31 3.02
N ALA A 48 2.29 2.80 4.25
CA ALA A 48 2.85 2.17 5.44
C ALA A 48 2.37 0.71 5.59
N VAL A 49 1.08 0.46 5.34
CA VAL A 49 0.56 -0.93 5.39
C VAL A 49 1.11 -1.80 4.27
N VAL A 50 1.21 -1.30 3.02
CA VAL A 50 1.84 -2.10 1.94
C VAL A 50 3.28 -2.45 2.29
N ARG A 51 4.04 -1.50 2.84
CA ARG A 51 5.42 -1.75 3.29
C ARG A 51 5.48 -2.79 4.41
N ALA A 52 4.54 -2.73 5.34
CA ALA A 52 4.44 -3.74 6.40
C ALA A 52 4.12 -5.14 5.84
N LEU A 53 3.22 -5.20 4.85
CA LEU A 53 2.86 -6.44 4.17
C LEU A 53 4.02 -7.02 3.36
N ILE A 54 4.82 -6.17 2.71
CA ILE A 54 6.06 -6.58 2.02
C ILE A 54 7.07 -7.17 3.03
N ALA A 55 7.16 -6.60 4.23
CA ALA A 55 8.08 -7.08 5.26
C ALA A 55 7.67 -8.44 5.86
N ALA A 56 6.37 -8.74 5.90
CA ALA A 56 5.83 -9.98 6.45
C ALA A 56 4.57 -10.42 5.67
N PRO A 57 4.71 -10.93 4.43
CA PRO A 57 3.58 -11.32 3.61
C PRO A 57 2.89 -12.57 4.20
N PRO A 58 1.55 -12.54 4.43
CA PRO A 58 0.82 -13.70 4.90
C PRO A 58 0.70 -14.77 3.81
N ASP A 59 0.64 -14.35 2.55
CA ASP A 59 0.69 -15.18 1.35
C ASP A 59 1.30 -14.39 0.19
N GLY A 60 1.58 -15.07 -0.92
CA GLY A 60 2.26 -14.49 -2.09
C GLY A 60 1.44 -13.48 -2.89
N ASP A 61 0.12 -13.49 -2.74
CA ASP A 61 -0.79 -12.69 -3.56
C ASP A 61 -1.23 -11.41 -2.84
N ALA A 62 -1.29 -11.42 -1.50
CA ALA A 62 -1.78 -10.31 -0.68
C ALA A 62 -1.06 -8.97 -0.97
N VAL A 63 0.26 -9.00 -1.20
CA VAL A 63 1.03 -7.80 -1.56
C VAL A 63 0.56 -7.21 -2.90
N ARG A 64 0.32 -8.08 -3.89
CA ARG A 64 -0.10 -7.68 -5.24
C ARG A 64 -1.56 -7.25 -5.27
N GLU A 65 -2.43 -7.94 -4.55
CA GLU A 65 -3.84 -7.57 -4.42
C GLU A 65 -3.95 -6.17 -3.80
N LEU A 66 -3.34 -5.95 -2.64
CA LEU A 66 -3.40 -4.65 -1.98
C LEU A 66 -2.76 -3.54 -2.84
N TYR A 67 -1.61 -3.80 -3.47
CA TYR A 67 -0.99 -2.83 -4.37
C TYR A 67 -1.89 -2.51 -5.57
N GLY A 68 -2.53 -3.52 -6.17
CA GLY A 68 -3.48 -3.37 -7.27
C GLY A 68 -4.67 -2.49 -6.89
N GLU A 69 -5.27 -2.75 -5.72
CA GLU A 69 -6.36 -1.92 -5.19
C GLU A 69 -5.97 -0.45 -5.02
N LEU A 70 -4.73 -0.18 -4.57
CA LEU A 70 -4.24 1.21 -4.45
C LEU A 70 -4.05 1.86 -5.82
N VAL A 71 -3.47 1.15 -6.78
CA VAL A 71 -3.32 1.66 -8.15
C VAL A 71 -4.67 1.99 -8.76
N ASP A 72 -5.67 1.11 -8.59
CA ASP A 72 -7.02 1.34 -9.09
C ASP A 72 -7.71 2.51 -8.38
N ARG A 73 -7.53 2.64 -7.05
CA ARG A 73 -8.08 3.75 -6.25
C ARG A 73 -7.51 5.11 -6.69
N TYR A 74 -6.22 5.18 -6.96
CA TYR A 74 -5.52 6.44 -7.27
C TYR A 74 -5.24 6.63 -8.77
N ARG A 75 -5.91 5.85 -9.63
CA ARG A 75 -5.67 5.84 -11.08
C ARG A 75 -5.83 7.21 -11.76
N ASP A 76 -6.71 8.05 -11.22
CA ASP A 76 -7.05 9.37 -11.77
C ASP A 76 -6.28 10.51 -11.07
N ASP A 77 -5.42 10.19 -10.09
CA ASP A 77 -4.53 11.15 -9.42
C ASP A 77 -3.05 10.85 -9.79
N PRO A 78 -2.49 11.56 -10.78
CA PRO A 78 -1.14 11.28 -11.26
C PRO A 78 -0.05 11.57 -10.21
N VAL A 79 -0.31 12.47 -9.25
CA VAL A 79 0.64 12.81 -8.18
C VAL A 79 0.72 11.65 -7.20
N GLN A 80 -0.42 11.14 -6.76
CA GLN A 80 -0.48 9.99 -5.84
C GLN A 80 -0.01 8.69 -6.52
N LEU A 81 -0.36 8.49 -7.80
CA LEU A 81 0.09 7.34 -8.57
C LEU A 81 1.62 7.31 -8.75
N ALA A 82 2.27 8.47 -8.86
CA ALA A 82 3.73 8.55 -8.91
C ALA A 82 4.39 8.02 -7.63
N GLN A 83 3.78 8.26 -6.46
CA GLN A 83 4.27 7.72 -5.19
C GLN A 83 4.13 6.20 -5.13
N LEU A 84 3.02 5.65 -5.64
CA LEU A 84 2.80 4.19 -5.69
C LEU A 84 3.77 3.49 -6.64
N LYS A 85 4.19 4.14 -7.72
CA LYS A 85 5.14 3.55 -8.69
C LYS A 85 6.42 3.07 -8.03
N ALA A 86 6.99 3.85 -7.11
CA ALA A 86 8.20 3.49 -6.38
C ALA A 86 8.00 2.20 -5.54
N ILE A 87 6.82 2.00 -4.97
CA ILE A 87 6.46 0.78 -4.25
C ILE A 87 6.34 -0.40 -5.22
N GLY A 88 5.71 -0.20 -6.38
CA GLY A 88 5.62 -1.22 -7.42
C GLY A 88 6.98 -1.62 -7.99
N ASP A 89 7.98 -0.72 -8.00
CA ASP A 89 9.37 -1.01 -8.36
C ASP A 89 10.07 -1.84 -7.25
N ASP A 90 9.86 -1.53 -5.97
CA ASP A 90 10.37 -2.30 -4.83
C ASP A 90 9.82 -3.74 -4.81
N ILE A 91 8.50 -3.90 -4.97
CA ILE A 91 7.84 -5.21 -5.06
C ILE A 91 8.48 -6.05 -6.19
N ARG A 92 8.65 -5.46 -7.38
CA ARG A 92 9.27 -6.15 -8.52
C ARG A 92 10.72 -6.55 -8.25
N THR A 93 11.47 -5.72 -7.53
CA THR A 93 12.87 -6.00 -7.19
C THR A 93 12.95 -7.18 -6.24
N ARG A 94 12.10 -7.22 -5.20
CA ARG A 94 12.06 -8.30 -4.21
C ARG A 94 11.53 -9.61 -4.76
N GLU A 95 10.57 -9.56 -5.69
CA GLU A 95 10.14 -10.75 -6.42
C GLU A 95 11.28 -11.32 -7.29
N ALA A 96 12.05 -10.45 -7.94
CA ALA A 96 13.17 -10.87 -8.77
C ALA A 96 14.34 -11.45 -7.94
N SER A 97 14.54 -10.98 -6.70
CA SER A 97 15.52 -11.54 -5.77
C SER A 97 15.03 -12.80 -5.04
N GLY A 98 13.74 -13.13 -5.15
CA GLY A 98 13.11 -14.26 -4.45
C GLY A 98 12.76 -13.97 -2.98
N GLU A 99 12.87 -12.73 -2.54
CA GLU A 99 12.46 -12.27 -1.20
C GLU A 99 10.93 -12.20 -1.06
N LEU A 100 10.24 -11.92 -2.17
CA LEU A 100 8.79 -12.03 -2.25
C LEU A 100 8.39 -13.16 -3.21
N PRO A 101 7.33 -13.92 -2.89
CA PRO A 101 6.74 -14.83 -3.86
C PRO A 101 6.30 -14.04 -5.09
N SER A 102 6.73 -14.47 -6.27
CA SER A 102 6.20 -13.90 -7.51
C SER A 102 4.84 -14.54 -7.77
N ALA A 103 3.77 -13.82 -7.44
CA ALA A 103 2.46 -14.12 -7.95
C ALA A 103 2.58 -14.13 -9.48
N MET A 104 2.37 -15.29 -10.11
CA MET A 104 2.34 -15.41 -11.56
C MET A 104 1.06 -14.76 -12.08
N VAL A 105 0.95 -13.43 -11.95
CA VAL A 105 -0.13 -12.67 -12.57
C VAL A 105 0.12 -12.77 -14.05
N ALA A 106 -0.66 -13.63 -14.73
CA ALA A 106 -0.80 -13.60 -16.16
C ALA A 106 -1.08 -12.15 -16.54
N ARG A 107 -0.06 -11.45 -17.04
CA ARG A 107 -0.20 -10.09 -17.53
C ARG A 107 -1.31 -10.16 -18.55
N SER A 108 -2.49 -9.65 -18.18
CA SER A 108 -3.55 -9.46 -19.16
C SER A 108 -2.95 -8.58 -20.23
N ASP A 109 -2.76 -9.19 -21.39
CA ASP A 109 -1.97 -8.71 -22.51
C ASP A 109 -2.39 -7.26 -22.78
N ARG A 110 -1.58 -6.28 -22.36
CA ARG A 110 -1.88 -4.87 -22.61
C ARG A 110 -1.56 -4.65 -24.08
N ARG A 111 -2.55 -5.02 -24.90
CA ARG A 111 -2.72 -4.88 -26.34
C ARG A 111 -1.64 -4.00 -26.96
N LYS A 112 -0.59 -4.63 -27.51
CA LYS A 112 0.26 -4.02 -28.55
C LYS A 112 -0.67 -3.61 -29.68
N LYS A 113 -1.06 -2.33 -29.73
CA LYS A 113 -1.58 -1.75 -30.97
C LYS A 113 -0.38 -1.59 -31.89
N ARG A 114 -0.46 -2.32 -33.00
CA ARG A 114 0.31 -2.10 -34.23
C ARG A 114 0.15 -0.66 -34.70
#